data_AF-A0A918N4A3-F1
#
_entry.id   AF-A0A918N4A3-F1
#
_cell.length_a   1.000
_cell.length_b   1.000
_cell.length_c   1.000
_cell.angle_alpha   90.00
_cell.angle_beta   90.00
_cell.angle_gamma   90.00
#
_symmetry.space_group_name_H-M   'P 1'
#
loop_
_entity.id
_entity.type
_entity.pdbx_description
1 polymer ?
#
loop_
_entity_poly.entity_id
_entity_poly.type
_entity_poly.pdbx_seq_one_letter_code
_entity_poly.pdbx_strand_id
1 'polypeptide(L)'
;MILFVSCKQNEDKYHSLTDKIKDKSNPYHGTSIHSEKYLEDMDLIEITEGEHTFLIPERKGKIKSYACIECHSKPLDQMQNSVDSKKAHWDIKVMHANSNTMNCTTCHNGKDMNTLTSLTGNKIDFNRSYQLCSQCHTNQFEDWKGGAHGKKIAGWVPPRASMTCVNCHNPHKPSFEKRWPARFNTQTVKERKEELEH
;
A
#
# COMPACT_ATOMS: atom_id res chain seq x y z
N MET A 1 32.79 51.13 -48.55
CA MET A 1 31.70 50.14 -48.67
C MET A 1 31.68 49.34 -47.37
N ILE A 2 30.77 49.71 -46.46
CA ILE A 2 30.70 49.12 -45.11
C ILE A 2 29.94 47.79 -45.24
N LEU A 3 30.63 46.68 -45.02
CA LEU A 3 30.05 45.34 -44.95
C LEU A 3 29.35 45.18 -43.60
N PHE A 4 28.03 45.22 -43.60
CA PHE A 4 27.23 44.80 -42.45
C PHE A 4 27.21 43.26 -42.41
N VAL A 5 28.03 42.68 -41.52
CA VAL A 5 27.89 41.28 -41.12
C VAL A 5 26.85 41.23 -40.00
N SER A 6 25.66 40.75 -40.33
CA SER A 6 24.62 40.47 -39.34
C SER A 6 24.95 39.15 -38.63
N CYS A 7 25.22 39.21 -37.33
CA CYS A 7 25.27 38.02 -36.48
C CYS A 7 23.89 37.38 -36.44
N LYS A 8 23.74 36.23 -37.11
CA LYS A 8 22.56 35.38 -37.01
C LYS A 8 22.48 34.84 -35.58
N GLN A 9 21.71 35.48 -34.72
CA GLN A 9 21.35 34.93 -33.42
C GLN A 9 20.69 33.56 -33.67
N ASN A 10 21.16 32.53 -32.98
CA ASN A 10 20.58 31.18 -32.98
C ASN A 10 19.23 31.21 -32.24
N GLU A 11 18.27 31.96 -32.76
CA GLU A 11 16.87 31.79 -32.44
C GLU A 11 16.30 30.82 -33.49
N ASP A 12 15.41 29.92 -33.06
CA ASP A 12 14.79 28.86 -33.87
C ASP A 12 15.55 27.53 -33.98
N LYS A 13 15.82 26.88 -32.83
CA LYS A 13 16.16 25.45 -32.80
C LYS A 13 15.01 24.52 -33.22
N TYR A 14 13.79 25.05 -33.38
CA TYR A 14 12.59 24.27 -33.73
C TYR A 14 11.75 25.04 -34.75
N HIS A 15 11.39 24.38 -35.85
CA HIS A 15 10.63 25.00 -36.95
C HIS A 15 9.11 24.95 -36.73
N SER A 16 8.63 24.12 -35.80
CA SER A 16 7.22 24.08 -35.41
C SER A 16 7.07 23.72 -33.93
N LEU A 17 5.92 24.06 -33.34
CA LEU A 17 5.56 23.65 -31.98
C LEU A 17 5.56 22.11 -31.86
N THR A 18 5.15 21.41 -32.93
CA THR A 18 5.18 19.95 -33.02
C THR A 18 6.59 19.36 -33.00
N ASP A 19 7.59 20.03 -33.59
CA ASP A 19 8.99 19.58 -33.54
C ASP A 19 9.56 19.74 -32.14
N LYS A 20 9.24 20.87 -31.50
CA LYS A 20 9.58 21.11 -30.10
C LYS A 20 8.92 20.08 -29.18
N ILE A 21 7.65 19.75 -29.41
CA ILE A 21 6.97 18.70 -28.66
C ILE A 21 7.66 17.37 -28.91
N LYS A 22 7.87 16.91 -30.15
CA LYS A 22 8.54 15.63 -30.44
C LYS A 22 9.93 15.52 -29.81
N ASP A 23 10.76 16.56 -29.92
CA ASP A 23 12.11 16.58 -29.35
C ASP A 23 12.08 16.58 -27.81
N LYS A 24 11.17 17.35 -27.19
CA LYS A 24 11.00 17.39 -25.73
C LYS A 24 10.19 16.24 -25.16
N SER A 25 9.48 15.49 -26.01
CA SER A 25 8.77 14.26 -25.66
C SER A 25 9.69 13.04 -25.68
N ASN A 26 11.01 13.25 -25.84
CA ASN A 26 11.97 12.16 -25.77
C ASN A 26 11.69 11.34 -24.51
N PRO A 27 11.50 10.00 -24.63
CA PRO A 27 11.16 9.17 -23.48
C PRO A 27 12.25 9.37 -22.42
N TYR A 28 11.79 9.70 -21.22
CA TYR A 28 12.64 9.87 -20.04
C TYR A 28 13.59 8.67 -19.93
N HIS A 29 14.87 8.89 -20.27
CA HIS A 29 15.93 7.94 -20.00
C HIS A 29 16.17 8.04 -18.50
N GLY A 30 15.86 6.98 -17.77
CA GLY A 30 15.87 6.93 -16.32
C GLY A 30 17.07 7.63 -15.66
N THR A 31 16.89 8.07 -14.42
CA THR A 31 17.98 8.61 -13.62
C THR A 31 19.07 7.57 -13.34
N SER A 32 20.31 8.01 -13.20
CA SER A 32 21.41 7.17 -12.68
C SER A 32 21.29 6.83 -11.19
N ILE A 33 20.31 7.42 -10.50
CA ILE A 33 20.04 7.15 -9.08
C ILE A 33 19.12 5.94 -8.92
N HIS A 34 19.47 5.11 -7.94
CA HIS A 34 18.89 3.80 -7.66
C HIS A 34 18.49 3.72 -6.18
N SER A 35 17.37 3.07 -5.89
CA SER A 35 16.78 3.01 -4.55
C SER A 35 17.30 1.85 -3.69
N GLU A 36 18.05 0.91 -4.26
CA GLU A 36 18.53 -0.32 -3.63
C GLU A 36 19.19 -0.05 -2.27
N LYS A 37 20.12 0.90 -2.21
CA LYS A 37 20.84 1.27 -0.98
C LYS A 37 19.90 1.63 0.19
N TYR A 38 18.72 2.16 -0.10
CA TYR A 38 17.75 2.57 0.92
C TYR A 38 16.76 1.45 1.30
N LEU A 39 16.84 0.30 0.62
CA LEU A 39 15.96 -0.84 0.77
C LEU A 39 16.68 -2.08 1.34
N GLU A 40 18.02 -2.09 1.36
CA GLU A 40 18.87 -3.22 1.80
C GLU A 40 18.49 -3.79 3.16
N ASP A 41 18.16 -2.95 4.14
CA ASP A 41 17.84 -3.37 5.52
C ASP A 41 16.36 -3.67 5.74
N MET A 42 15.55 -3.74 4.68
CA MET A 42 14.11 -3.95 4.79
C MET A 42 13.72 -5.36 4.35
N ASP A 43 12.86 -6.01 5.13
CA ASP A 43 12.22 -7.26 4.74
C ASP A 43 11.19 -6.98 3.63
N LEU A 44 11.64 -7.06 2.38
CA LEU A 44 10.83 -6.83 1.19
C LEU A 44 10.73 -8.12 0.37
N ILE A 45 9.62 -8.24 -0.34
CA ILE A 45 9.42 -9.30 -1.33
C ILE A 45 9.04 -8.68 -2.67
N GLU A 46 9.48 -9.32 -3.74
CA GLU A 46 9.09 -8.96 -5.09
C GLU A 46 7.74 -9.57 -5.45
N ILE A 47 6.90 -8.77 -6.10
CA ILE A 47 5.63 -9.21 -6.66
C ILE A 47 5.50 -8.74 -8.10
N THR A 48 4.73 -9.49 -8.88
CA THR A 48 4.35 -9.16 -10.25
C THR A 48 2.84 -9.22 -10.37
N GLU A 49 2.23 -8.13 -10.81
CA GLU A 49 0.79 -8.01 -11.07
C GLU A 49 0.61 -7.40 -12.47
N GLY A 50 0.22 -8.23 -13.44
CA GLY A 50 0.22 -7.85 -14.86
C GLY A 50 1.61 -7.48 -15.34
N GLU A 51 1.76 -6.28 -15.89
CA GLU A 51 3.04 -5.76 -16.39
C GLU A 51 3.88 -5.06 -15.30
N HIS A 52 3.36 -4.95 -14.06
CA HIS A 52 4.02 -4.23 -12.98
C HIS A 52 4.77 -5.20 -12.06
N THR A 53 6.09 -5.03 -11.97
CA THR A 53 6.94 -5.71 -10.99
C THR A 53 7.53 -4.69 -10.02
N PHE A 54 7.34 -4.91 -8.72
CA PHE A 54 7.81 -4.00 -7.67
C PHE A 54 7.89 -4.70 -6.31
N LEU A 55 8.53 -4.04 -5.34
CA LEU A 55 8.74 -4.56 -4.00
C LEU A 55 7.62 -4.15 -3.04
N ILE A 56 7.26 -5.05 -2.13
CA ILE A 56 6.34 -4.79 -1.02
C ILE A 56 6.93 -5.30 0.30
N PRO A 57 6.56 -4.72 1.46
CA PRO A 57 6.94 -5.26 2.75
C PRO A 57 6.46 -6.69 2.96
N GLU A 58 7.33 -7.52 3.50
CA GLU A 58 6.94 -8.79 4.11
C GLU A 58 5.95 -8.52 5.26
N ARG A 59 4.86 -9.27 5.29
CA ARG A 59 3.77 -9.09 6.26
C ARG A 59 3.74 -10.16 7.34
N LYS A 60 3.96 -11.43 6.98
CA LYS A 60 3.72 -12.61 7.80
C LYS A 60 4.66 -12.63 9.02
N GLY A 61 5.93 -12.30 8.83
CA GLY A 61 6.91 -12.12 9.91
C GLY A 61 6.60 -10.93 10.84
N LYS A 62 5.76 -9.99 10.42
CA LYS A 62 5.29 -8.86 11.25
C LYS A 62 3.97 -9.16 11.99
N ILE A 63 3.48 -10.39 11.95
CA ILE A 63 2.30 -10.82 12.72
C ILE A 63 2.78 -11.36 14.07
N LYS A 64 2.36 -10.72 15.17
CA LYS A 64 2.86 -10.99 16.53
C LYS A 64 2.76 -12.46 16.97
N SER A 65 1.71 -13.17 16.53
CA SER A 65 1.41 -14.54 16.96
C SER A 65 1.31 -15.53 15.78
N TYR A 66 2.18 -15.38 14.79
CA TYR A 66 2.34 -16.38 13.72
C TYR A 66 3.35 -17.45 14.16
N ALA A 67 3.15 -18.75 13.89
CA ALA A 67 2.09 -19.36 13.08
C ALA A 67 0.76 -19.55 13.85
N CYS A 68 -0.36 -19.31 13.17
CA CYS A 68 -1.70 -19.40 13.75
C CYS A 68 -2.09 -20.84 14.13
N ILE A 69 -1.57 -21.83 13.37
CA ILE A 69 -1.86 -23.25 13.56
C ILE A 69 -1.34 -23.83 14.88
N GLU A 70 -0.39 -23.15 15.53
CA GLU A 70 0.11 -23.55 16.85
C GLU A 70 -1.04 -23.61 17.88
N CYS A 71 -2.01 -22.71 17.76
CA CYS A 71 -3.25 -22.76 18.54
C CYS A 71 -4.43 -23.33 17.72
N HIS A 72 -4.48 -23.08 16.41
CA HIS A 72 -5.53 -23.56 15.51
C HIS A 72 -5.17 -24.91 14.87
N SER A 73 -5.10 -25.95 15.70
CA SER A 73 -4.70 -27.31 15.29
C SER A 73 -5.79 -28.08 14.53
N LYS A 74 -7.02 -27.56 14.49
CA LYS A 74 -8.16 -28.13 13.76
C LYS A 74 -8.94 -27.01 13.05
N PRO A 75 -9.74 -27.35 12.02
CA PRO A 75 -10.68 -26.40 11.40
C PRO A 75 -11.57 -25.68 12.42
N LEU A 76 -11.90 -24.43 12.15
CA LEU A 76 -12.62 -23.57 13.11
C LEU A 76 -14.00 -24.12 13.49
N ASP A 77 -14.73 -24.71 12.56
CA ASP A 77 -16.03 -25.35 12.79
C ASP A 77 -15.95 -26.52 13.78
N GLN A 78 -14.80 -27.19 13.85
CA GLN A 78 -14.53 -28.26 14.80
C GLN A 78 -14.07 -27.74 16.18
N MET A 79 -13.60 -26.49 16.25
CA MET A 79 -13.13 -25.86 17.50
C MET A 79 -14.19 -24.97 18.18
N GLN A 80 -15.22 -24.51 17.46
CA GLN A 80 -16.22 -23.56 17.96
C GLN A 80 -17.11 -24.09 19.11
N ASN A 81 -17.09 -25.39 19.40
CA ASN A 81 -17.99 -26.05 20.35
C ASN A 81 -17.51 -26.06 21.82
N SER A 82 -16.40 -25.39 22.16
CA SER A 82 -15.95 -25.25 23.56
C SER A 82 -16.62 -24.05 24.23
N VAL A 83 -17.66 -24.32 25.03
CA VAL A 83 -18.55 -23.32 25.66
C VAL A 83 -17.83 -22.38 26.64
N ASP A 84 -16.64 -22.73 27.14
CA ASP A 84 -15.96 -22.01 28.24
C ASP A 84 -14.60 -21.36 27.90
N SER A 85 -14.18 -21.35 26.64
CA SER A 85 -12.88 -20.77 26.27
C SER A 85 -13.00 -19.30 25.87
N LYS A 86 -12.36 -18.38 26.63
CA LYS A 86 -12.11 -17.00 26.16
C LYS A 86 -11.34 -17.09 24.83
N LYS A 87 -11.97 -16.70 23.72
CA LYS A 87 -11.35 -16.69 22.39
C LYS A 87 -10.16 -15.74 22.40
N ALA A 88 -8.97 -16.12 21.95
CA ALA A 88 -7.81 -15.23 21.92
C ALA A 88 -8.04 -13.92 21.12
N HIS A 89 -9.01 -13.93 20.21
CA HIS A 89 -9.41 -12.81 19.35
C HIS A 89 -10.73 -12.14 19.79
N TRP A 90 -11.10 -12.25 21.07
CA TRP A 90 -12.39 -11.77 21.61
C TRP A 90 -12.60 -10.25 21.48
N ASP A 91 -11.52 -9.49 21.32
CA ASP A 91 -11.48 -8.04 21.21
C ASP A 91 -11.50 -7.53 19.75
N ILE A 92 -11.49 -8.44 18.76
CA ILE A 92 -11.51 -8.09 17.34
C ILE A 92 -12.96 -8.04 16.83
N LYS A 93 -13.36 -6.88 16.32
CA LYS A 93 -14.65 -6.67 15.63
C LYS A 93 -14.41 -6.34 14.16
N VAL A 94 -15.17 -6.97 13.27
CA VAL A 94 -15.17 -6.67 11.85
C VAL A 94 -16.16 -5.53 11.58
N MET A 95 -15.64 -4.36 11.20
CA MET A 95 -16.36 -3.17 10.80
C MET A 95 -15.97 -2.80 9.37
N HIS A 96 -16.26 -3.71 8.44
CA HIS A 96 -15.91 -3.57 7.03
C HIS A 96 -17.16 -3.66 6.14
N ALA A 97 -17.91 -4.76 6.24
CA ALA A 97 -19.26 -4.91 5.70
C ALA A 97 -20.21 -5.38 6.81
N ASN A 98 -21.50 -5.45 6.51
CA ASN A 98 -22.47 -6.00 7.47
C ASN A 98 -22.24 -7.51 7.67
N SER A 99 -22.77 -8.05 8.77
CA SER A 99 -22.57 -9.46 9.17
C SER A 99 -23.17 -10.50 8.22
N ASN A 100 -24.12 -10.11 7.36
CA ASN A 100 -24.68 -11.00 6.34
C ASN A 100 -23.79 -11.08 5.10
N THR A 101 -22.94 -10.07 4.86
CA THR A 101 -22.04 -10.02 3.72
C THR A 101 -20.66 -10.57 4.04
N MET A 102 -20.10 -10.23 5.21
CA MET A 102 -18.75 -10.66 5.59
C MET A 102 -18.67 -11.10 7.05
N ASN A 103 -17.87 -12.12 7.27
CA ASN A 103 -17.43 -12.58 8.59
C ASN A 103 -15.94 -12.91 8.55
N CYS A 104 -15.40 -13.47 9.63
CA CYS A 104 -13.98 -13.80 9.73
C CYS A 104 -13.51 -14.73 8.60
N THR A 105 -14.32 -15.75 8.26
CA THR A 105 -13.97 -16.76 7.26
C THR A 105 -14.22 -16.32 5.82
N THR A 106 -14.75 -15.12 5.61
CA THR A 106 -14.80 -14.51 4.27
C THR A 106 -13.40 -14.18 3.77
N CYS A 107 -12.49 -13.79 4.67
CA CYS A 107 -11.11 -13.42 4.34
C CYS A 107 -10.10 -14.45 4.87
N HIS A 108 -10.34 -15.02 6.04
CA HIS A 108 -9.47 -16.04 6.64
C HIS A 108 -9.90 -17.44 6.23
N ASN A 109 -8.93 -18.31 5.95
CA ASN A 109 -9.24 -19.69 5.64
C ASN A 109 -9.55 -20.46 6.94
N GLY A 110 -10.83 -20.78 7.17
CA GLY A 110 -11.27 -21.52 8.36
C GLY A 110 -10.73 -22.95 8.49
N LYS A 111 -10.18 -23.52 7.42
CA LYS A 111 -9.53 -24.84 7.41
C LYS A 111 -8.01 -24.76 7.67
N ASP A 112 -7.41 -23.60 7.48
CA ASP A 112 -5.96 -23.38 7.56
C ASP A 112 -5.69 -21.91 7.91
N MET A 113 -5.63 -21.61 9.21
CA MET A 113 -5.50 -20.25 9.72
C MET A 113 -4.16 -19.56 9.40
N ASN A 114 -3.18 -20.30 8.87
CA ASN A 114 -1.94 -19.71 8.34
C ASN A 114 -2.14 -19.06 6.95
N THR A 115 -3.33 -19.21 6.37
CA THR A 115 -3.66 -18.68 5.05
C THR A 115 -4.94 -17.86 5.07
N LEU A 116 -5.04 -16.98 4.09
CA LEU A 116 -6.25 -16.26 3.72
C LEU A 116 -6.98 -17.06 2.63
N THR A 117 -8.25 -16.74 2.38
CA THR A 117 -9.07 -17.38 1.34
C THR A 117 -9.67 -16.35 0.40
N SER A 118 -9.63 -16.60 -0.91
CA SER A 118 -10.42 -15.86 -1.88
C SER A 118 -11.91 -16.16 -1.72
N LEU A 119 -12.76 -15.36 -2.37
CA LEU A 119 -14.21 -15.60 -2.49
C LEU A 119 -14.52 -16.93 -3.19
N THR A 120 -13.59 -17.42 -4.02
CA THR A 120 -13.67 -18.71 -4.73
C THR A 120 -12.99 -19.86 -3.98
N GLY A 121 -12.45 -19.63 -2.78
CA GLY A 121 -11.84 -20.67 -1.94
C GLY A 121 -10.35 -20.93 -2.20
N ASN A 122 -9.68 -20.12 -3.03
CA ASN A 122 -8.24 -20.24 -3.26
C ASN A 122 -7.45 -19.73 -2.05
N LYS A 123 -6.37 -20.43 -1.70
CA LYS A 123 -5.47 -19.98 -0.62
C LYS A 123 -4.67 -18.75 -1.06
N ILE A 124 -4.60 -17.76 -0.17
CA ILE A 124 -3.81 -16.53 -0.34
C ILE A 124 -2.82 -16.43 0.83
N ASP A 125 -1.56 -16.14 0.52
CA ASP A 125 -0.54 -15.91 1.54
C ASP A 125 -0.75 -14.55 2.22
N PHE A 126 -0.49 -14.43 3.52
CA PHE A 126 -0.57 -13.15 4.24
C PHE A 126 0.34 -12.07 3.65
N ASN A 127 1.47 -12.44 3.06
CA ASN A 127 2.36 -11.53 2.32
C ASN A 127 1.69 -10.94 1.07
N ARG A 128 0.68 -11.60 0.54
CA ARG A 128 -0.09 -11.19 -0.64
C ARG A 128 -1.52 -10.81 -0.28
N SER A 129 -1.77 -10.34 0.94
CA SER A 129 -3.12 -9.98 1.41
C SER A 129 -3.82 -8.93 0.55
N TYR A 130 -3.09 -8.13 -0.25
CA TYR A 130 -3.66 -7.21 -1.23
C TYR A 130 -4.57 -7.92 -2.27
N GLN A 131 -4.32 -9.21 -2.54
CA GLN A 131 -5.15 -10.04 -3.42
C GLN A 131 -6.56 -10.24 -2.86
N LEU A 132 -6.76 -10.15 -1.53
CA LEU A 132 -8.11 -10.15 -0.97
C LEU A 132 -8.85 -8.88 -1.36
N CYS A 133 -8.17 -7.74 -1.20
CA CYS A 133 -8.73 -6.41 -1.40
C CYS A 133 -9.13 -6.22 -2.87
N SER A 134 -8.31 -6.68 -3.81
CA SER A 134 -8.54 -6.52 -5.25
C SER A 134 -9.80 -7.22 -5.76
N GLN A 135 -10.33 -8.22 -5.05
CA GLN A 135 -11.57 -8.92 -5.41
C GLN A 135 -12.81 -8.00 -5.42
N CYS A 136 -12.78 -6.91 -4.65
CA CYS A 136 -13.88 -5.95 -4.54
C CYS A 136 -13.44 -4.50 -4.79
N HIS A 137 -12.22 -4.14 -4.37
CA HIS A 137 -11.65 -2.79 -4.51
C HIS A 137 -10.76 -2.68 -5.74
N THR A 138 -11.32 -3.00 -6.91
CA THR A 138 -10.59 -3.06 -8.19
C THR A 138 -9.92 -1.72 -8.52
N ASN A 139 -10.65 -0.60 -8.42
CA ASN A 139 -10.11 0.72 -8.73
C ASN A 139 -8.91 1.08 -7.83
N GLN A 140 -9.04 0.87 -6.52
CA GLN A 140 -7.94 1.15 -5.58
C GLN A 140 -6.75 0.21 -5.81
N PHE A 141 -7.01 -1.04 -6.19
CA PHE A 141 -5.97 -1.98 -6.54
C PHE A 141 -5.23 -1.56 -7.82
N GLU A 142 -5.94 -1.13 -8.86
CA GLU A 142 -5.33 -0.62 -10.10
C GLU A 142 -4.50 0.64 -9.84
N ASP A 143 -5.01 1.59 -9.04
CA ASP A 143 -4.27 2.78 -8.63
C ASP A 143 -3.01 2.41 -7.82
N TRP A 144 -3.13 1.43 -6.92
CA TRP A 144 -1.99 0.95 -6.12
C TRP A 144 -0.95 0.26 -6.99
N LYS A 145 -1.37 -0.67 -7.84
CA LYS A 145 -0.53 -1.39 -8.81
C LYS A 145 0.22 -0.41 -9.72
N GLY A 146 -0.48 0.58 -10.28
CA GLY A 146 0.09 1.65 -11.10
C GLY A 146 0.94 2.68 -10.32
N GLY A 147 0.75 2.78 -9.00
CA GLY A 147 1.55 3.65 -8.12
C GLY A 147 0.99 5.03 -7.84
N ALA A 148 -0.25 5.27 -8.25
CA ALA A 148 -1.04 6.43 -7.85
C ALA A 148 -1.52 6.31 -6.40
N HIS A 149 -1.62 5.09 -5.88
CA HIS A 149 -2.02 4.80 -4.50
C HIS A 149 -0.97 3.99 -3.75
N GLY A 150 -1.01 4.06 -2.41
CA GLY A 150 -0.03 3.45 -1.53
C GLY A 150 1.18 4.33 -1.28
N LYS A 151 1.69 4.29 -0.05
CA LYS A 151 2.88 5.05 0.33
C LYS A 151 4.12 4.35 -0.21
N LYS A 152 4.91 5.04 -1.05
CA LYS A 152 6.23 4.58 -1.47
C LYS A 152 7.19 4.49 -0.30
N ILE A 153 8.09 3.52 -0.37
CA ILE A 153 9.13 3.26 0.62
C ILE A 153 10.45 3.79 0.06
N ALA A 154 11.19 4.50 0.90
CA ALA A 154 12.43 5.20 0.58
C ALA A 154 12.33 6.30 -0.49
N GLY A 155 12.05 5.95 -1.75
CA GLY A 155 12.17 6.86 -2.90
C GLY A 155 11.18 6.63 -4.03
N TRP A 156 11.36 7.40 -5.10
CA TRP A 156 10.53 7.35 -6.32
C TRP A 156 11.22 6.67 -7.50
N VAL A 157 12.52 6.36 -7.37
CA VAL A 157 13.35 5.74 -8.41
C VAL A 157 13.36 4.21 -8.28
N PRO A 158 13.69 3.47 -9.35
CA PRO A 158 13.74 2.02 -9.29
C PRO A 158 14.77 1.47 -8.28
N PRO A 159 14.53 0.28 -7.70
CA PRO A 159 13.31 -0.49 -7.78
C PRO A 159 12.24 0.20 -6.94
N ARG A 160 11.02 0.21 -7.47
CA ARG A 160 9.88 0.74 -6.74
C ARG A 160 9.60 -0.17 -5.55
N ALA A 161 9.50 0.40 -4.36
CA ALA A 161 8.98 -0.26 -3.17
C ALA A 161 7.74 0.48 -2.67
N SER A 162 6.68 -0.24 -2.33
CA SER A 162 5.42 0.35 -1.86
C SER A 162 4.81 -0.41 -0.71
N MET A 163 4.29 0.33 0.26
CA MET A 163 3.41 -0.21 1.30
C MET A 163 2.17 -0.85 0.64
N THR A 164 1.70 -1.96 1.21
CA THR A 164 0.45 -2.64 0.81
C THR A 164 -0.76 -2.03 1.49
N CYS A 165 -1.96 -2.46 1.10
CA CYS A 165 -3.23 -2.01 1.66
C CYS A 165 -3.23 -2.08 3.21
N VAL A 166 -2.76 -3.20 3.77
CA VAL A 166 -2.81 -3.46 5.22
C VAL A 166 -1.70 -2.79 6.02
N ASN A 167 -0.73 -2.16 5.36
CA ASN A 167 0.28 -1.33 6.03
C ASN A 167 -0.29 0.04 6.45
N CYS A 168 -1.38 0.48 5.81
CA CYS A 168 -2.04 1.76 6.12
C CYS A 168 -3.47 1.57 6.61
N HIS A 169 -4.20 0.59 6.08
CA HIS A 169 -5.58 0.29 6.46
C HIS A 169 -5.64 -0.89 7.42
N ASN A 170 -6.44 -0.77 8.49
CA ASN A 170 -6.76 -1.92 9.31
C ASN A 170 -7.75 -2.83 8.54
N PRO A 171 -7.43 -4.10 8.22
CA PRO A 171 -8.31 -4.96 7.43
C PRO A 171 -9.68 -5.23 8.10
N HIS A 172 -9.77 -5.09 9.43
CA HIS A 172 -11.03 -5.23 10.17
C HIS A 172 -11.80 -3.90 10.31
N LYS A 173 -11.16 -2.76 10.04
CA LYS A 173 -11.79 -1.44 10.00
C LYS A 173 -11.03 -0.53 9.02
N PRO A 174 -11.19 -0.72 7.69
CA PRO A 174 -10.29 -0.11 6.73
C PRO A 174 -10.43 1.41 6.61
N SER A 175 -11.62 1.94 6.85
CA SER A 175 -11.89 3.37 6.75
C SER A 175 -11.08 4.18 7.76
N PHE A 176 -10.48 5.27 7.30
CA PHE A 176 -9.89 6.26 8.19
C PHE A 176 -10.98 7.10 8.85
N GLU A 177 -10.80 7.36 10.15
CA GLU A 177 -11.65 8.31 10.85
C GLU A 177 -11.52 9.71 10.25
N LYS A 178 -12.64 10.43 10.18
CA LYS A 178 -12.61 11.84 9.82
C LYS A 178 -11.79 12.57 10.85
N ARG A 179 -10.71 13.18 10.41
CA ARG A 179 -9.86 14.05 11.22
C ARG A 179 -9.67 15.35 10.50
N TRP A 180 -9.54 16.43 11.26
CA TRP A 180 -9.08 17.68 10.72
C TRP A 180 -7.70 17.49 10.08
N PRO A 181 -7.39 18.17 8.96
CA PRO A 181 -6.03 18.19 8.45
C PRO A 181 -5.10 18.58 9.58
N ALA A 182 -3.93 17.94 9.65
CA ALA A 182 -2.87 18.37 10.56
C ALA A 182 -2.37 19.74 10.09
N ARG A 183 -3.13 20.80 10.37
CA ARG A 183 -2.62 22.16 10.36
C ARG A 183 -1.86 22.28 11.67
N PHE A 184 -0.61 22.73 11.59
CA PHE A 184 0.05 23.25 12.78
C PHE A 184 -0.78 24.43 13.26
N ASN A 185 -1.66 24.18 14.24
CA ASN A 185 -2.54 25.19 14.78
C ASN A 185 -1.85 25.77 16.01
N THR A 186 -1.24 26.94 15.81
CA THR A 186 -0.56 27.71 16.85
C THR A 186 -1.45 28.00 18.05
N GLN A 187 -2.77 28.11 17.85
CA GLN A 187 -3.75 28.34 18.91
C GLN A 187 -3.92 27.10 19.80
N THR A 188 -4.03 25.91 19.22
CA THR A 188 -4.16 24.66 20.00
C THR A 188 -2.88 24.30 20.76
N VAL A 189 -1.72 24.79 20.30
CA VAL A 189 -0.45 24.66 21.04
C VAL A 189 -0.41 25.60 22.26
N LYS A 190 -0.99 26.81 22.16
CA LYS A 190 -1.13 27.73 23.29
C LYS A 190 -2.12 27.19 24.32
N GLU A 191 -3.30 26.77 23.88
CA GLU A 191 -4.35 26.21 24.74
C GLU A 191 -3.85 25.00 25.54
N ARG A 192 -3.10 24.08 24.92
CA ARG A 192 -2.49 22.94 25.62
C ARG A 192 -1.39 23.32 26.62
N LYS A 193 -0.70 24.44 26.42
CA LYS A 193 0.27 24.94 27.40
C LYS A 193 -0.43 25.57 28.59
N GLU A 194 -1.50 26.32 28.34
CA GLU A 194 -2.31 26.96 29.37
C GLU A 194 -3.07 25.91 30.20
N GLU A 195 -3.66 24.88 29.59
CA GLU A 195 -4.35 23.78 30.31
C GLU A 195 -3.42 22.89 31.17
N LEU A 196 -2.10 22.97 31.00
CA LEU A 196 -1.11 22.25 31.84
C LEU A 196 -0.65 23.09 33.05
N GLU A 197 -1.10 24.34 33.17
CA GLU A 197 -0.78 25.23 34.30
C GLU A 197 -1.85 25.22 35.42
N HIS A 198 -2.80 24.27 35.38
CA HIS A 198 -3.88 24.08 36.35
C HIS A 198 -3.79 22.67 36.96
#